data_AF-A0A7J7PNS1-F1
#
_entry.id   AF-A0A7J7PNS1-F1
#
_cell.length_a   1.000
_cell.length_b   1.000
_cell.length_c   1.000
_cell.angle_alpha   90.00
_cell.angle_beta   90.00
_cell.angle_gamma   90.00
#
_symmetry.space_group_name_H-M   'P 1'
#
loop_
_entity.id
_entity.type
_entity.pdbx_description
1 polymer ?
#
loop_
_entity_poly.entity_id
_entity_poly.type
_entity_poly.pdbx_seq_one_letter_code
_entity_poly.pdbx_strand_id
1 'polypeptide(L)'
;MLTHPINPRLPSQARPLRQQNLLTVRYLGSSAAEPAGLRSSTSAGSARRQMATRTQAASGQGGINNKRSVLFVCLGNICRSPTAEAMFRSVVEKAGLANQFDIDSCGTGGGSSNWYLPGGFSYHEGDESDSRMTAAAVKRGVRLTSTSRPLQPSDLKRFDYIIGMDPRNVRDILKAASYWAEQDQQLPRLDEVRSKTSLMTRYCSKAKAADEVPDPYYGGPAGFDLVLDLLDDAATGLLMHIQQEQQAGVRYIISSDLGDLVTLSLYKPICEDEIICGCQQRLAEGSLSIAG
;
A
#
# COMPACT_ATOMS: atom_id res chain seq x y z
N MET A 1 -54.72 -3.70 21.49
CA MET A 1 -55.03 -4.12 22.88
C MET A 1 -54.90 -5.63 22.95
N LEU A 2 -54.45 -6.16 24.11
CA LEU A 2 -53.96 -7.52 24.40
C LEU A 2 -52.45 -7.68 24.05
N THR A 3 -51.42 -7.44 24.89
CA THR A 3 -51.06 -7.78 26.30
C THR A 3 -50.97 -9.28 26.60
N HIS A 4 -49.77 -9.88 26.54
CA HIS A 4 -48.90 -10.11 27.72
C HIS A 4 -47.58 -10.86 27.36
N PRO A 5 -46.51 -10.71 28.18
CA PRO A 5 -45.13 -11.09 27.87
C PRO A 5 -44.67 -12.37 28.60
N ILE A 6 -43.64 -13.05 28.10
CA ILE A 6 -42.88 -14.03 28.89
C ILE A 6 -41.39 -13.92 28.57
N ASN A 7 -40.61 -13.69 29.63
CA ASN A 7 -39.16 -13.76 29.73
C ASN A 7 -38.83 -14.83 30.78
N PRO A 8 -37.85 -15.72 30.56
CA PRO A 8 -37.14 -16.30 31.70
C PRO A 8 -35.61 -16.25 31.54
N ARG A 9 -35.00 -15.45 32.42
CA ARG A 9 -33.83 -15.68 33.29
C ARG A 9 -32.70 -16.65 32.87
N LEU A 10 -31.50 -16.08 32.96
CA LEU A 10 -30.17 -16.66 33.23
C LEU A 10 -30.13 -17.85 34.21
N PRO A 11 -29.04 -18.62 34.16
CA PRO A 11 -28.29 -18.93 35.38
C PRO A 11 -26.80 -18.59 35.30
N SER A 12 -26.33 -18.12 36.45
CA SER A 12 -24.95 -18.01 36.92
C SER A 12 -24.18 -19.32 36.84
N GLN A 13 -22.84 -19.29 36.71
CA GLN A 13 -21.90 -19.57 37.81
C GLN A 13 -20.44 -19.55 37.35
N ALA A 14 -19.61 -19.03 38.25
CA ALA A 14 -18.18 -18.78 38.12
C ALA A 14 -17.32 -20.06 38.11
N ARG A 15 -16.13 -19.98 37.52
CA ARG A 15 -14.99 -20.88 37.81
C ARG A 15 -13.67 -20.09 37.86
N PRO A 16 -12.67 -20.55 38.64
CA PRO A 16 -11.72 -19.68 39.32
C PRO A 16 -10.44 -19.38 38.53
N LEU A 17 -9.86 -18.21 38.81
CA LEU A 17 -8.55 -17.77 38.36
C LEU A 17 -7.44 -18.59 39.03
N ARG A 18 -6.59 -19.22 38.20
CA ARG A 18 -5.37 -19.89 38.63
C ARG A 18 -4.22 -18.87 38.67
N GLN A 19 -3.61 -18.73 39.85
CA GLN A 19 -2.34 -18.04 40.08
C GLN A 19 -1.24 -18.59 39.18
N GLN A 20 -0.44 -17.72 38.56
CA GLN A 20 0.93 -18.04 38.17
C GLN A 20 1.87 -16.88 38.48
N ASN A 21 3.05 -17.29 38.94
CA ASN A 21 4.04 -16.53 39.69
C ASN A 21 4.79 -15.48 38.86
N LEU A 22 5.11 -14.37 39.52
CA LEU A 22 6.22 -13.50 39.18
C LEU A 22 7.54 -14.29 39.25
N LEU A 23 8.35 -14.22 38.20
CA LEU A 23 9.79 -14.49 38.26
C LEU A 23 10.54 -13.30 37.67
N THR A 24 11.12 -12.53 38.58
CA THR A 24 12.05 -11.43 38.31
C THR A 24 13.42 -12.02 38.01
N VAL A 25 13.95 -11.79 36.81
CA VAL A 25 15.37 -12.09 36.49
C VAL A 25 16.14 -10.78 36.48
N ARG A 26 17.00 -10.62 37.50
CA ARG A 26 18.06 -9.60 37.55
C ARG A 26 19.24 -10.10 36.71
N TYR A 27 19.78 -9.25 35.84
CA TYR A 27 21.11 -9.46 35.24
C TYR A 27 22.08 -8.41 35.80
N LEU A 28 23.12 -8.89 36.48
CA LEU A 28 24.26 -8.11 36.97
C LEU A 28 25.48 -8.45 36.09
N GLY A 29 26.03 -7.41 35.44
CA GLY A 29 27.46 -7.05 35.35
C GLY A 29 28.57 -8.01 34.86
N SER A 30 29.56 -7.35 34.23
CA SER A 30 31.02 -7.64 34.12
C SER A 30 31.46 -7.98 32.68
N SER A 31 32.16 -7.14 31.91
CA SER A 31 33.46 -6.43 32.07
C SER A 31 34.71 -7.31 31.92
N ALA A 32 35.48 -6.97 30.88
CA ALA A 32 36.93 -7.11 30.63
C ALA A 32 37.60 -8.49 30.54
N ALA A 33 38.33 -8.75 29.44
CA ALA A 33 39.80 -8.59 29.36
C ALA A 33 40.39 -9.22 28.07
N GLU A 34 41.30 -8.50 27.41
CA GLU A 34 42.36 -9.07 26.53
C GLU A 34 43.44 -9.79 27.38
N PRO A 35 44.37 -10.55 26.76
CA PRO A 35 45.66 -9.93 26.38
C PRO A 35 46.33 -10.47 25.10
N ALA A 36 47.37 -9.73 24.72
CA ALA A 36 48.20 -9.82 23.53
C ALA A 36 49.44 -10.74 23.61
N GLY A 37 50.07 -10.99 22.45
CA GLY A 37 51.50 -11.32 22.26
C GLY A 37 51.74 -12.44 21.23
N LEU A 38 52.83 -12.53 20.45
CA LEU A 38 53.96 -11.65 20.14
C LEU A 38 54.80 -12.33 19.01
N ARG A 39 55.24 -11.56 17.98
CA ARG A 39 56.49 -11.63 17.16
C ARG A 39 56.92 -12.87 16.34
N SER A 40 57.27 -12.62 15.06
CA SER A 40 58.65 -12.60 14.44
C SER A 40 58.53 -12.77 12.91
N SER A 41 58.81 -11.76 12.06
CA SER A 41 60.07 -11.22 11.49
C SER A 41 60.74 -12.03 10.36
N THR A 42 61.27 -11.26 9.37
CA THR A 42 62.18 -11.58 8.23
C THR A 42 61.48 -11.94 6.90
N SER A 43 61.87 -11.46 5.71
CA SER A 43 62.99 -10.64 5.23
C SER A 43 62.68 -10.02 3.84
N ALA A 44 63.51 -9.03 3.46
CA ALA A 44 63.45 -8.15 2.30
C ALA A 44 63.46 -8.81 0.90
N GLY A 45 62.93 -8.07 -0.10
CA GLY A 45 62.99 -8.43 -1.53
C GLY A 45 62.48 -7.32 -2.47
N SER A 46 63.36 -6.38 -2.80
CA SER A 46 63.46 -5.50 -3.98
C SER A 46 62.30 -5.34 -4.99
N ALA A 47 61.92 -4.06 -5.17
CA ALA A 47 61.66 -3.34 -6.43
C ALA A 47 60.61 -3.84 -7.45
N ARG A 48 59.53 -3.07 -7.61
CA ARG A 48 59.27 -2.29 -8.84
C ARG A 48 58.10 -1.32 -8.68
N ARG A 49 58.36 -0.05 -8.99
CA ARG A 49 57.38 0.99 -9.29
C ARG A 49 56.48 0.54 -10.45
N GLN A 50 55.17 0.54 -10.24
CA GLN A 50 54.18 0.78 -11.30
C GLN A 50 53.08 1.68 -10.73
N MET A 51 53.04 2.92 -11.23
CA MET A 51 51.91 3.81 -11.08
C MET A 51 50.75 3.25 -11.90
N ALA A 52 49.74 2.70 -11.24
CA ALA A 52 48.44 2.49 -11.83
C ALA A 52 47.53 3.63 -11.35
N THR A 53 47.32 4.60 -12.23
CA THR A 53 46.27 5.62 -12.12
C THR A 53 44.94 4.91 -11.93
N ARG A 54 44.44 4.92 -10.70
CA ARG A 54 43.09 4.48 -10.38
C ARG A 54 42.16 5.60 -10.83
N THR A 55 41.66 5.51 -12.05
CA THR A 55 40.51 6.27 -12.51
C THR A 55 39.34 5.84 -11.62
N GLN A 56 39.12 6.56 -10.52
CA GLN A 56 37.86 6.51 -9.80
C GLN A 56 36.84 7.16 -10.71
N ALA A 57 36.16 6.35 -11.52
CA ALA A 57 34.88 6.72 -12.09
C ALA A 57 33.94 6.92 -10.90
N ALA A 58 33.78 8.18 -10.51
CA ALA A 58 32.70 8.62 -9.66
C ALA A 58 31.39 8.35 -10.39
N SER A 59 30.83 7.15 -10.23
CA SER A 59 29.43 6.90 -10.53
C SER A 59 28.60 7.53 -9.41
N GLY A 60 28.47 8.86 -9.47
CA GLY A 60 27.42 9.58 -8.79
C GLY A 60 26.09 9.13 -9.37
N GLN A 61 25.46 8.15 -8.73
CA GLN A 61 24.02 7.94 -8.85
C GLN A 61 23.39 8.19 -7.49
N GLY A 62 23.39 9.46 -7.11
CA GLY A 62 22.37 10.01 -6.19
C GLY A 62 21.07 10.20 -6.97
N GLY A 63 20.53 9.13 -7.55
CA GLY A 63 19.16 9.14 -8.06
C GLY A 63 18.25 8.91 -6.87
N ILE A 64 17.36 9.86 -6.55
CA ILE A 64 16.31 9.64 -5.57
C ILE A 64 15.47 8.48 -6.10
N ASN A 65 15.70 7.28 -5.57
CA ASN A 65 14.99 6.06 -5.93
C ASN A 65 13.61 6.13 -5.27
N ASN A 66 12.75 7.00 -5.79
CA ASN A 66 11.45 7.28 -5.18
C ASN A 66 10.46 6.18 -5.57
N LYS A 67 10.61 5.01 -4.92
CA LYS A 67 9.68 3.90 -5.09
C LYS A 67 8.28 4.36 -4.74
N ARG A 68 7.29 3.97 -5.54
CA ARG A 68 5.87 4.19 -5.24
C ARG A 68 5.36 3.10 -4.32
N SER A 69 4.71 3.50 -3.24
CA SER A 69 4.18 2.57 -2.25
C SER A 69 2.65 2.43 -2.37
N VAL A 70 2.16 1.20 -2.54
CA VAL A 70 0.73 0.89 -2.70
C VAL A 70 0.30 -0.13 -1.63
N LEU A 71 -0.75 0.22 -0.88
CA LEU A 71 -1.35 -0.64 0.15
C LEU A 71 -2.77 -1.03 -0.25
N PHE A 72 -3.04 -2.33 -0.31
CA PHE A 72 -4.38 -2.86 -0.57
C PHE A 72 -5.10 -3.22 0.74
N VAL A 73 -6.35 -2.79 0.89
CA VAL A 73 -7.08 -2.89 2.16
C VAL A 73 -8.45 -3.54 1.95
N CYS A 74 -8.72 -4.63 2.65
CA CYS A 74 -10.06 -5.20 2.75
C CYS A 74 -10.47 -5.36 4.22
N LEU A 75 -11.56 -6.09 4.50
CA LEU A 75 -12.00 -6.30 5.88
C LEU A 75 -11.01 -7.15 6.69
N GLY A 76 -10.72 -8.36 6.24
CA GLY A 76 -9.98 -9.37 7.02
C GLY A 76 -8.57 -9.68 6.53
N ASN A 77 -8.11 -9.08 5.43
CA ASN A 77 -6.80 -9.35 4.81
C ASN A 77 -6.46 -10.82 4.49
N ILE A 78 -7.47 -11.64 4.24
CA ILE A 78 -7.27 -13.04 3.84
C ILE A 78 -7.73 -13.34 2.42
N CYS A 79 -8.47 -12.45 1.75
CA CYS A 79 -9.08 -12.77 0.46
C CYS A 79 -8.86 -11.68 -0.58
N ARG A 80 -9.66 -10.61 -0.56
CA ARG A 80 -9.63 -9.55 -1.59
C ARG A 80 -8.31 -8.78 -1.63
N SER A 81 -7.81 -8.27 -0.50
CA SER A 81 -6.58 -7.46 -0.50
C SER A 81 -5.28 -8.25 -0.78
N PRO A 82 -5.06 -9.48 -0.25
CA PRO A 82 -3.92 -10.30 -0.70
C PRO A 82 -3.95 -10.61 -2.20
N THR A 83 -5.15 -10.81 -2.75
CA THR A 83 -5.32 -11.05 -4.18
C THR A 83 -4.97 -9.82 -5.00
N ALA A 84 -5.43 -8.63 -4.59
CA ALA A 84 -5.11 -7.38 -5.24
C ALA A 84 -3.60 -7.09 -5.22
N GLU A 85 -2.95 -7.35 -4.08
CA GLU A 85 -1.50 -7.24 -3.90
C GLU A 85 -0.75 -8.14 -4.89
N ALA A 86 -1.11 -9.42 -4.97
CA ALA A 86 -0.45 -10.37 -5.85
C ALA A 86 -0.68 -10.07 -7.34
N MET A 87 -1.90 -9.65 -7.71
CA MET A 87 -2.25 -9.25 -9.07
C MET A 87 -1.45 -8.01 -9.50
N PHE A 88 -1.46 -6.97 -8.66
CA PHE A 88 -0.72 -5.74 -8.94
C PHE A 88 0.79 -5.99 -9.01
N ARG A 89 1.34 -6.79 -8.10
CA ARG A 89 2.74 -7.22 -8.15
C ARG A 89 3.08 -7.92 -9.47
N SER A 90 2.24 -8.87 -9.91
CA SER A 90 2.39 -9.56 -11.19
C SER A 90 2.37 -8.60 -12.39
N VAL A 91 1.47 -7.61 -12.39
CA VAL A 91 1.41 -6.58 -13.44
C VAL A 91 2.68 -5.71 -13.46
N VAL A 92 3.13 -5.25 -12.29
CA VAL A 92 4.36 -4.45 -12.13
C VAL A 92 5.61 -5.23 -12.55
N GLU A 93 5.69 -6.52 -12.20
CA GLU A 93 6.79 -7.41 -12.59
C GLU A 93 6.82 -7.62 -14.11
N LYS A 94 5.67 -7.90 -14.74
CA LYS A 94 5.55 -8.04 -16.20
C LYS A 94 5.95 -6.76 -16.94
N ALA A 95 5.72 -5.59 -16.34
CA ALA A 95 6.15 -4.30 -16.87
C ALA A 95 7.65 -4.00 -16.64
N GLY A 96 8.39 -4.85 -15.91
CA GLY A 96 9.79 -4.62 -15.59
C GLY A 96 10.03 -3.54 -14.52
N LEU A 97 9.02 -3.23 -13.71
CA LEU A 97 9.02 -2.09 -12.78
C LEU A 97 9.11 -2.50 -11.30
N ALA A 98 9.29 -3.78 -10.99
CA ALA A 98 9.27 -4.29 -9.61
C ALA A 98 10.16 -3.49 -8.62
N ASN A 99 11.33 -3.05 -9.05
CA ASN A 99 12.25 -2.29 -8.20
C ASN A 99 11.79 -0.86 -7.89
N GLN A 100 10.76 -0.37 -8.57
CA GLN A 100 10.20 0.98 -8.41
C GLN A 100 8.95 1.00 -7.53
N PHE A 101 8.53 -0.14 -6.98
CA PHE A 101 7.32 -0.23 -6.16
C PHE A 101 7.61 -0.89 -4.79
N ASP A 102 6.85 -0.45 -3.79
CA ASP A 102 6.66 -1.10 -2.50
C ASP A 102 5.18 -1.50 -2.41
N ILE A 103 4.88 -2.79 -2.29
CA ILE A 103 3.51 -3.32 -2.47
C ILE A 103 3.19 -4.22 -1.29
N ASP A 104 2.07 -3.93 -0.62
CA ASP A 104 1.64 -4.64 0.59
C ASP A 104 0.10 -4.71 0.68
N SER A 105 -0.42 -5.50 1.61
CA SER A 105 -1.84 -5.54 1.94
C SER A 105 -2.11 -5.61 3.44
N CYS A 106 -3.29 -5.16 3.85
CA CYS A 106 -3.75 -5.21 5.24
C CYS A 106 -5.28 -5.28 5.34
N GLY A 107 -5.79 -5.27 6.58
CA GLY A 107 -7.21 -5.43 6.91
C GLY A 107 -7.76 -4.40 7.90
N THR A 108 -9.05 -4.09 7.83
CA THR A 108 -9.78 -3.24 8.77
C THR A 108 -10.42 -4.03 9.93
N GLY A 109 -9.63 -4.94 10.54
CA GLY A 109 -9.99 -5.63 11.78
C GLY A 109 -10.79 -6.93 11.63
N GLY A 110 -11.07 -7.40 10.41
CA GLY A 110 -11.77 -8.67 10.19
C GLY A 110 -13.19 -8.73 10.74
N GLY A 111 -13.83 -7.58 10.97
CA GLY A 111 -15.14 -7.48 11.63
C GLY A 111 -15.06 -7.02 13.09
N SER A 112 -13.86 -6.84 13.64
CA SER A 112 -13.65 -6.23 14.94
C SER A 112 -13.91 -4.72 14.86
N SER A 113 -14.84 -4.21 15.66
CA SER A 113 -15.24 -2.79 15.60
C SER A 113 -14.26 -1.84 16.30
N ASN A 114 -13.33 -2.38 17.10
CA ASN A 114 -12.37 -1.62 17.89
C ASN A 114 -10.91 -1.87 17.47
N TRP A 115 -10.66 -2.49 16.30
CA TRP A 115 -9.31 -2.88 15.85
C TRP A 115 -8.29 -1.73 15.84
N TYR A 116 -8.74 -0.49 15.59
CA TYR A 116 -7.89 0.70 15.52
C TYR A 116 -7.71 1.42 16.87
N LEU A 117 -8.36 0.94 17.94
CA LEU A 117 -8.28 1.52 19.28
C LEU A 117 -7.20 0.81 20.12
N PRO A 118 -6.70 1.45 21.21
CA PRO A 118 -5.80 0.78 22.16
C PRO A 118 -6.41 -0.51 22.70
N GLY A 119 -5.65 -1.61 22.61
CA GLY A 119 -6.14 -2.95 22.99
C GLY A 119 -7.15 -3.57 22.01
N GLY A 120 -7.34 -2.97 20.84
CA GLY A 120 -8.05 -3.56 19.72
C GLY A 120 -7.36 -4.82 19.18
N PHE A 121 -8.12 -5.62 18.44
CA PHE A 121 -7.61 -6.84 17.80
C PHE A 121 -8.24 -7.02 16.42
N SER A 122 -7.60 -7.84 15.58
CA SER A 122 -8.11 -8.25 14.26
C SER A 122 -8.31 -9.77 14.24
N TYR A 123 -9.46 -10.24 13.76
CA TYR A 123 -9.81 -11.66 13.83
C TYR A 123 -8.88 -12.60 13.06
N HIS A 124 -8.26 -12.10 11.99
CA HIS A 124 -7.46 -12.90 11.07
C HIS A 124 -5.97 -12.55 11.13
N GLU A 125 -5.50 -11.81 12.12
CA GLU A 125 -4.09 -11.45 12.20
C GLU A 125 -3.21 -12.70 12.31
N GLY A 126 -2.22 -12.82 11.41
CA GLY A 126 -1.34 -13.98 11.30
C GLY A 126 -1.86 -15.10 10.39
N ASP A 127 -3.12 -15.06 9.94
CA ASP A 127 -3.69 -16.09 9.07
C ASP A 127 -3.09 -16.02 7.64
N GLU A 128 -3.03 -17.17 6.98
CA GLU A 128 -2.75 -17.23 5.54
C GLU A 128 -3.96 -16.78 4.71
N SER A 129 -3.73 -16.55 3.42
CA SER A 129 -4.80 -16.24 2.47
C SER A 129 -5.80 -17.40 2.35
N ASP A 130 -7.09 -17.08 2.17
CA ASP A 130 -8.20 -18.02 2.02
C ASP A 130 -7.86 -19.06 0.95
N SER A 131 -7.97 -20.33 1.32
CA SER A 131 -7.54 -21.45 0.49
C SER A 131 -8.30 -21.55 -0.84
N ARG A 132 -9.57 -21.12 -0.89
CA ARG A 132 -10.38 -21.14 -2.11
C ARG A 132 -9.95 -20.04 -3.06
N MET A 133 -9.67 -18.84 -2.51
CA MET A 133 -9.13 -17.75 -3.31
C MET A 133 -7.73 -18.09 -3.82
N THR A 134 -6.88 -18.67 -2.98
CA THR A 134 -5.56 -19.17 -3.36
C THR A 134 -5.65 -20.19 -4.49
N ALA A 135 -6.56 -21.17 -4.39
CA ALA A 135 -6.77 -22.17 -5.42
C ALA A 135 -7.27 -21.55 -6.75
N ALA A 136 -8.13 -20.52 -6.69
CA ALA A 136 -8.60 -19.81 -7.88
C ALA A 136 -7.49 -18.96 -8.52
N ALA A 137 -6.71 -18.23 -7.71
CA ALA A 137 -5.59 -17.41 -8.18
C ALA A 137 -4.47 -18.24 -8.83
N VAL A 138 -4.15 -19.42 -8.28
CA VAL A 138 -3.13 -20.32 -8.83
C VAL A 138 -3.49 -20.79 -10.24
N LYS A 139 -4.78 -21.03 -10.52
CA LYS A 139 -5.24 -21.38 -11.88
C LYS A 139 -4.96 -20.28 -12.90
N ARG A 140 -4.80 -19.03 -12.44
CA ARG A 140 -4.44 -17.85 -13.24
C ARG A 140 -2.95 -17.52 -13.19
N GLY A 141 -2.13 -18.39 -12.62
CA GLY A 141 -0.68 -18.22 -12.50
C GLY A 141 -0.25 -17.22 -11.41
N VAL A 142 -1.14 -16.87 -10.48
CA VAL A 142 -0.88 -15.91 -9.41
C VAL A 142 -0.79 -16.63 -8.07
N ARG A 143 0.29 -16.38 -7.32
CA ARG A 143 0.49 -16.93 -5.97
C ARG A 143 0.19 -15.87 -4.92
N LEU A 144 -0.63 -16.23 -3.94
CA LEU A 144 -0.90 -15.38 -2.77
C LEU A 144 0.06 -15.79 -1.66
N THR A 145 0.88 -14.84 -1.21
CA THR A 145 1.91 -15.08 -0.18
C THR A 145 1.75 -14.17 1.03
N SER A 146 0.71 -13.35 1.05
CA SER A 146 0.46 -12.39 2.13
C SER A 146 0.02 -13.12 3.39
N THR A 147 0.59 -12.70 4.52
CA THR A 147 0.12 -13.04 5.86
C THR A 147 -0.76 -11.91 6.34
N SER A 148 -1.95 -12.25 6.82
CA SER A 148 -2.94 -11.26 7.22
C SER A 148 -2.44 -10.40 8.37
N ARG A 149 -2.60 -9.08 8.23
CA ARG A 149 -2.28 -8.10 9.27
C ARG A 149 -3.31 -6.97 9.32
N PRO A 150 -3.58 -6.38 10.49
CA PRO A 150 -4.37 -5.15 10.54
C PRO A 150 -3.62 -3.97 9.90
N LEU A 151 -4.39 -2.99 9.41
CA LEU A 151 -3.86 -1.67 9.09
C LEU A 151 -3.21 -1.07 10.34
N GLN A 152 -2.16 -0.27 10.18
CA GLN A 152 -1.46 0.38 11.29
C GLN A 152 -1.31 1.88 11.05
N PRO A 153 -1.13 2.71 12.10
CA PRO A 153 -0.90 4.14 11.92
C PRO A 153 0.31 4.44 11.04
N SER A 154 1.38 3.63 11.14
CA SER A 154 2.60 3.78 10.32
C SER A 154 2.35 3.57 8.83
N ASP A 155 1.35 2.76 8.45
CA ASP A 155 0.97 2.56 7.05
C ASP A 155 0.48 3.87 6.43
N LEU A 156 -0.23 4.70 7.21
CA LEU A 156 -0.71 5.99 6.74
C LEU A 156 0.43 6.92 6.36
N LYS A 157 1.61 6.81 6.98
CA LYS A 157 2.81 7.57 6.59
C LYS A 157 3.53 6.94 5.40
N ARG A 158 3.64 5.61 5.39
CA ARG A 158 4.49 4.86 4.47
C ARG A 158 3.95 4.81 3.04
N PHE A 159 2.63 4.73 2.87
CA PHE A 159 2.03 4.43 1.57
C PHE A 159 1.57 5.70 0.83
N ASP A 160 1.95 5.79 -0.45
CA ASP A 160 1.52 6.82 -1.40
C ASP A 160 0.09 6.60 -1.87
N TYR A 161 -0.37 5.35 -1.93
CA TYR A 161 -1.72 4.96 -2.34
C TYR A 161 -2.29 3.93 -1.35
N ILE A 162 -3.53 4.16 -0.88
CA ILE A 162 -4.27 3.27 0.01
C ILE A 162 -5.57 2.86 -0.69
N ILE A 163 -5.67 1.59 -1.07
CA ILE A 163 -6.70 1.13 -1.99
C ILE A 163 -7.70 0.22 -1.27
N GLY A 164 -8.91 0.70 -1.04
CA GLY A 164 -10.00 -0.06 -0.43
C GLY A 164 -10.73 -0.95 -1.45
N MET A 165 -11.11 -2.16 -1.05
CA MET A 165 -11.85 -3.09 -1.92
C MET A 165 -13.34 -2.74 -2.06
N ASP A 166 -13.92 -2.18 -1.00
CA ASP A 166 -15.31 -1.73 -0.96
C ASP A 166 -15.47 -0.39 -0.21
N PRO A 167 -16.62 0.31 -0.33
CA PRO A 167 -16.86 1.57 0.35
C PRO A 167 -16.79 1.49 1.88
N ARG A 168 -17.02 0.31 2.48
CA ARG A 168 -16.89 0.13 3.93
C ARG A 168 -15.43 0.19 4.34
N ASN A 169 -14.54 -0.45 3.58
CA ASN A 169 -13.09 -0.40 3.82
C ASN A 169 -12.60 1.05 3.78
N VAL A 170 -13.00 1.83 2.78
CA VAL A 170 -12.64 3.25 2.69
C VAL A 170 -13.13 4.03 3.91
N ARG A 171 -14.39 3.84 4.34
CA ARG A 171 -14.91 4.48 5.55
C ARG A 171 -14.12 4.07 6.80
N ASP A 172 -13.78 2.80 6.95
CA ASP A 172 -13.07 2.29 8.13
C ASP A 172 -11.62 2.79 8.17
N ILE A 173 -10.94 2.89 7.03
CA ILE A 173 -9.62 3.51 6.90
C ILE A 173 -9.68 4.96 7.39
N LEU A 174 -10.62 5.75 6.87
CA LEU A 174 -10.76 7.16 7.23
C LEU A 174 -11.16 7.35 8.70
N LYS A 175 -11.96 6.44 9.26
CA LYS A 175 -12.32 6.43 10.67
C LYS A 175 -11.10 6.19 11.57
N ALA A 176 -10.29 5.19 11.25
CA ALA A 176 -9.06 4.89 11.97
C ALA A 176 -8.06 6.06 11.85
N ALA A 177 -7.91 6.61 10.64
CA ALA A 177 -7.04 7.77 10.39
C ALA A 177 -7.45 9.00 11.20
N SER A 178 -8.75 9.32 11.27
CA SER A 178 -9.26 10.42 12.09
C SER A 178 -8.89 10.24 13.56
N TYR A 179 -9.10 9.03 14.10
CA TYR A 179 -8.76 8.72 15.48
C TYR A 179 -7.26 8.88 15.74
N TRP A 180 -6.40 8.27 14.92
CA TRP A 180 -4.96 8.30 15.16
C TRP A 180 -4.35 9.69 14.96
N ALA A 181 -4.85 10.48 14.00
CA ALA A 181 -4.38 11.86 13.79
C ALA A 181 -4.68 12.79 14.99
N GLU A 182 -5.72 12.49 15.77
CA GLU A 182 -5.98 13.20 17.03
C GLU A 182 -5.00 12.82 18.15
N GLN A 183 -4.43 11.60 18.11
CA GLN A 183 -3.53 11.09 19.13
C GLN A 183 -2.05 11.43 18.87
N ASP A 184 -1.63 11.50 17.61
CA ASP A 184 -0.25 11.79 17.22
C ASP A 184 -0.21 12.78 16.05
N GLN A 185 0.23 14.02 16.34
CA GLN A 185 0.34 15.10 15.36
C GLN A 185 1.41 14.84 14.28
N GLN A 186 2.28 13.84 14.47
CA GLN A 186 3.21 13.44 13.42
C GLN A 186 2.53 12.59 12.33
N LEU A 187 1.34 12.03 12.58
CA LEU A 187 0.58 11.29 11.58
C LEU A 187 -0.03 12.23 10.53
N PRO A 188 -0.26 11.74 9.30
CA PRO A 188 -0.89 12.53 8.25
C PRO A 188 -2.27 13.02 8.67
N ARG A 189 -2.62 14.23 8.23
CA ARG A 189 -3.96 14.78 8.44
C ARG A 189 -4.99 13.97 7.67
N LEU A 190 -6.24 13.99 8.14
CA LEU A 190 -7.33 13.23 7.50
C LEU A 190 -7.50 13.56 6.02
N ASP A 191 -7.33 14.82 5.61
CA ASP A 191 -7.44 15.22 4.20
C ASP A 191 -6.32 14.65 3.33
N GLU A 192 -5.12 14.49 3.89
CA GLU A 192 -3.98 13.87 3.21
C GLU A 192 -4.20 12.35 3.07
N VAL A 193 -4.70 11.69 4.11
CA VAL A 193 -5.08 10.26 4.00
C VAL A 193 -6.19 10.09 2.98
N ARG A 194 -7.18 10.99 2.96
CA ARG A 194 -8.30 10.96 2.01
C ARG A 194 -7.84 11.15 0.58
N SER A 195 -6.89 12.05 0.30
CA SER A 195 -6.42 12.31 -1.07
C SER A 195 -5.72 11.10 -1.70
N LYS A 196 -5.10 10.25 -0.88
CA LYS A 196 -4.47 9.00 -1.32
C LYS A 196 -5.29 7.73 -1.09
N THR A 197 -6.50 7.86 -0.56
CA THR A 197 -7.41 6.72 -0.36
C THR A 197 -8.43 6.65 -1.49
N SER A 198 -8.53 5.50 -2.15
CA SER A 198 -9.46 5.29 -3.26
C SER A 198 -10.04 3.87 -3.27
N LEU A 199 -11.11 3.66 -4.04
CA LEU A 199 -11.65 2.33 -4.30
C LEU A 199 -10.85 1.64 -5.41
N MET A 200 -10.63 0.33 -5.28
CA MET A 200 -9.96 -0.46 -6.33
C MET A 200 -10.69 -0.36 -7.67
N THR A 201 -12.02 -0.39 -7.66
CA THR A 201 -12.87 -0.31 -8.86
C THR A 201 -12.75 1.01 -9.62
N ARG A 202 -12.21 2.08 -8.98
CA ARG A 202 -11.88 3.35 -9.67
C ARG A 202 -10.92 3.13 -10.84
N TYR A 203 -10.10 2.10 -10.76
CA TYR A 203 -9.06 1.80 -11.75
C TYR A 203 -9.49 0.75 -12.79
N CYS A 204 -10.73 0.26 -12.74
CA CYS A 204 -11.24 -0.65 -13.77
C CYS A 204 -11.38 0.07 -15.12
N SER A 205 -10.76 -0.47 -16.17
CA SER A 205 -10.86 0.05 -17.53
C SER A 205 -12.01 -0.61 -18.32
N LYS A 206 -12.28 -1.89 -18.05
CA LYS A 206 -13.32 -2.70 -18.71
C LYS A 206 -14.58 -2.74 -17.84
N ALA A 207 -14.44 -3.01 -16.55
CA ALA A 207 -15.54 -3.13 -15.61
C ALA A 207 -15.96 -1.78 -14.98
N LYS A 208 -16.17 -0.75 -15.80
CA LYS A 208 -16.45 0.63 -15.33
C LYS A 208 -17.73 0.79 -14.50
N ALA A 209 -18.66 -0.16 -14.62
CA ALA A 209 -19.92 -0.16 -13.88
C ALA A 209 -19.83 -0.85 -12.51
N ALA A 210 -18.67 -1.42 -12.15
CA ALA A 210 -18.49 -2.07 -10.85
C ALA A 210 -18.28 -1.02 -9.76
N ASP A 211 -19.17 -0.99 -8.77
CA ASP A 211 -19.08 -0.04 -7.65
C ASP A 211 -18.08 -0.51 -6.57
N GLU A 212 -17.90 -1.82 -6.41
CA GLU A 212 -17.02 -2.43 -5.42
C GLU A 212 -16.46 -3.78 -5.88
N VAL A 213 -15.42 -4.26 -5.19
CA VAL A 213 -14.96 -5.65 -5.31
C VAL A 213 -15.76 -6.50 -4.32
N PRO A 214 -16.69 -7.34 -4.81
CA PRO A 214 -17.65 -8.03 -3.97
C PRO A 214 -16.98 -9.07 -3.08
N ASP A 215 -17.60 -9.37 -1.94
CA ASP A 215 -17.12 -10.44 -1.07
C ASP A 215 -17.45 -11.81 -1.68
N PRO A 216 -16.47 -12.68 -2.01
CA PRO A 216 -16.71 -13.84 -2.85
C PRO A 216 -17.49 -14.98 -2.14
N TYR A 217 -17.66 -14.90 -0.82
CA TYR A 217 -18.26 -15.96 0.00
C TYR A 217 -19.73 -16.23 -0.33
N TYR A 218 -20.45 -15.25 -0.90
CA TYR A 218 -21.87 -15.37 -1.23
C TYR A 218 -22.14 -15.92 -2.64
N GLY A 219 -21.12 -16.01 -3.50
CA GLY A 219 -21.26 -16.35 -4.92
C GLY A 219 -20.82 -17.76 -5.32
N GLY A 220 -20.43 -18.61 -4.36
CA GLY A 220 -19.81 -19.91 -4.67
C GLY A 220 -18.51 -19.75 -5.47
N PRO A 221 -18.10 -20.76 -6.27
CA PRO A 221 -16.87 -20.69 -7.07
C PRO A 221 -16.82 -19.48 -8.04
N ALA A 222 -17.95 -19.13 -8.67
CA ALA A 222 -18.04 -18.02 -9.60
C ALA A 222 -17.78 -16.65 -8.93
N GLY A 223 -18.04 -16.53 -7.63
CA GLY A 223 -17.72 -15.32 -6.87
C GLY A 223 -16.22 -15.03 -6.81
N PHE A 224 -15.39 -16.07 -6.71
CA PHE A 224 -13.92 -15.92 -6.71
C PHE A 224 -13.41 -15.49 -8.08
N ASP A 225 -13.97 -16.06 -9.15
CA ASP A 225 -13.59 -15.68 -10.52
C ASP A 225 -13.94 -14.21 -10.83
N LEU A 226 -15.13 -13.75 -10.41
CA LEU A 226 -15.53 -12.36 -10.56
C LEU A 226 -14.56 -11.40 -9.84
N VAL A 227 -14.15 -11.74 -8.61
CA VAL A 227 -13.17 -10.93 -7.87
C VAL A 227 -11.84 -10.88 -8.62
N LEU A 228 -11.36 -12.03 -9.13
CA LEU A 228 -10.11 -12.09 -9.89
C LEU A 228 -10.20 -11.28 -11.20
N ASP A 229 -11.33 -11.31 -11.90
CA ASP A 229 -11.55 -10.53 -13.13
C ASP A 229 -11.49 -9.01 -12.87
N LEU A 230 -12.17 -8.55 -11.80
CA LEU A 230 -12.16 -7.15 -11.41
C LEU A 230 -10.76 -6.69 -10.97
N LEU A 231 -10.05 -7.52 -10.20
CA LEU A 231 -8.72 -7.18 -9.70
C LEU A 231 -7.66 -7.17 -10.82
N ASP A 232 -7.76 -8.05 -11.81
CA ASP A 232 -6.84 -8.04 -12.97
C ASP A 232 -7.01 -6.78 -13.83
N ASP A 233 -8.26 -6.39 -14.11
CA ASP A 233 -8.58 -5.13 -14.81
C ASP A 233 -8.09 -3.91 -14.03
N ALA A 234 -8.46 -3.83 -12.75
CA ALA A 234 -8.10 -2.70 -11.89
C ALA A 234 -6.59 -2.60 -11.64
N ALA A 235 -5.87 -3.72 -11.50
CA ALA A 235 -4.42 -3.71 -11.28
C ALA A 235 -3.67 -3.08 -12.46
N THR A 236 -4.09 -3.41 -13.69
CA THR A 236 -3.54 -2.81 -14.91
C THR A 236 -3.84 -1.32 -14.97
N GLY A 237 -5.10 -0.92 -14.73
CA GLY A 237 -5.47 0.49 -14.73
C GLY A 237 -4.80 1.31 -13.63
N LEU A 238 -4.56 0.71 -12.45
CA LEU A 238 -3.85 1.36 -11.35
C LEU A 238 -2.39 1.64 -11.73
N LEU A 239 -1.70 0.68 -12.36
CA LEU A 239 -0.32 0.91 -12.82
C LEU A 239 -0.27 2.05 -13.84
N MET A 240 -1.17 2.05 -14.82
CA MET A 240 -1.26 3.11 -15.82
C MET A 240 -1.50 4.49 -15.19
N HIS A 241 -2.40 4.57 -14.22
CA HIS A 241 -2.68 5.80 -13.49
C HIS A 241 -1.44 6.33 -12.77
N ILE A 242 -0.73 5.47 -12.02
CA ILE A 242 0.49 5.87 -11.28
C ILE A 242 1.58 6.36 -12.25
N GLN A 243 1.77 5.68 -13.38
CA GLN A 243 2.74 6.10 -14.40
C GLN A 243 2.39 7.45 -15.02
N GLN A 244 1.11 7.71 -15.29
CA GLN A 244 0.64 9.00 -15.82
C GLN A 244 0.88 10.14 -14.82
N GLU A 245 0.59 9.93 -13.54
CA GLU A 245 0.85 10.92 -12.49
C GLU A 245 2.34 11.22 -12.35
N GLN A 246 3.21 10.22 -12.45
CA GLN A 246 4.67 10.41 -12.45
C GLN A 246 5.12 11.26 -13.65
N GLN A 247 4.60 10.99 -14.84
CA GLN A 247 4.94 11.77 -16.04
C GLN A 247 4.44 13.23 -15.96
N ALA A 248 3.25 13.44 -15.41
CA ALA A 248 2.69 14.78 -15.20
C ALA A 248 3.50 15.58 -14.17
N GLY A 249 3.92 14.95 -13.06
CA GLY A 249 4.77 15.57 -12.05
C GLY A 249 6.16 15.95 -12.60
N VAL A 250 6.77 15.09 -13.42
CA VAL A 250 8.05 15.39 -14.09
C VAL A 250 7.92 16.57 -15.06
N ARG A 251 6.83 16.65 -15.83
CA ARG A 251 6.59 17.77 -16.75
C ARG A 251 6.45 19.11 -16.03
N TYR A 252 5.86 19.13 -14.83
CA TYR A 252 5.70 20.37 -14.05
C TYR A 252 7.03 20.87 -13.46
N ILE A 253 7.92 19.95 -13.05
CA ILE A 253 9.22 20.30 -12.44
C ILE A 253 10.20 20.90 -13.45
N ILE A 254 10.13 20.54 -14.74
CA ILE A 254 11.05 21.05 -15.78
C ILE A 254 10.73 22.51 -16.19
N SER A 255 9.60 23.10 -15.75
CA SER A 255 9.17 24.45 -16.14
C SER A 255 9.65 25.60 -15.24
N SER A 256 10.42 25.35 -14.17
CA SER A 256 10.79 26.40 -13.21
C SER A 256 12.17 27.04 -13.40
N ASP A 257 12.97 26.63 -14.39
CA ASP A 257 14.28 27.22 -14.67
C ASP A 257 14.37 27.74 -16.11
N LEU A 258 13.78 28.91 -16.38
CA LEU A 258 14.18 29.89 -17.39
C LEU A 258 13.18 31.05 -17.33
N GLY A 259 13.65 32.21 -16.88
CA GLY A 259 12.84 33.41 -16.69
C GLY A 259 12.42 34.04 -18.00
N ASP A 260 11.33 33.57 -18.58
CA ASP A 260 10.53 34.29 -19.58
C ASP A 260 9.04 33.92 -19.41
N LEU A 261 8.16 34.91 -19.66
CA LEU A 261 6.71 34.89 -19.43
C LEU A 261 6.03 33.53 -19.67
N VAL A 262 5.43 32.99 -18.61
CA VAL A 262 4.68 31.72 -18.64
C VAL A 262 3.30 31.96 -19.25
N THR A 263 3.11 31.55 -20.50
CA THR A 263 1.78 31.27 -21.03
C THR A 263 1.31 29.94 -20.43
N LEU A 264 0.33 29.99 -19.53
CA LEU A 264 -0.35 28.79 -19.01
C LEU A 264 -1.17 28.14 -20.14
N SER A 265 -0.53 27.32 -20.97
CA SER A 265 -1.24 26.47 -21.91
C SER A 265 -1.72 25.23 -21.15
N LEU A 266 -3.00 25.22 -20.78
CA LEU A 266 -3.70 24.03 -20.30
C LEU A 266 -3.71 22.98 -21.41
N TYR A 267 -2.68 22.16 -21.52
CA TYR A 267 -2.69 20.99 -22.38
C TYR A 267 -3.59 19.93 -21.75
N LYS A 268 -4.82 19.84 -22.25
CA LYS A 268 -5.69 18.68 -22.06
C LYS A 268 -4.93 17.43 -22.56
N PRO A 269 -4.87 16.34 -21.79
CA PRO A 269 -4.28 15.10 -22.29
C PRO A 269 -5.07 14.66 -23.53
N ILE A 270 -4.36 14.42 -24.63
CA ILE A 270 -4.90 13.80 -25.83
C ILE A 270 -5.26 12.36 -25.42
N CYS A 271 -6.56 12.05 -25.38
CA CYS A 271 -7.00 10.66 -25.44
C CYS A 271 -6.61 10.12 -26.82
N GLU A 272 -5.87 9.02 -26.89
CA GLU A 272 -5.54 8.32 -28.14
C GLU A 272 -6.74 7.60 -28.80
N ASP A 273 -7.95 8.17 -28.69
CA ASP A 273 -9.18 7.67 -29.33
C ASP A 273 -9.89 8.73 -30.18
N GLU A 274 -9.17 9.75 -30.69
CA GLU A 274 -9.70 10.71 -31.69
C GLU A 274 -9.74 10.14 -33.12
N ILE A 275 -10.17 8.89 -33.30
CA ILE A 275 -10.58 8.37 -34.62
C ILE A 275 -12.06 7.94 -34.64
N ILE A 276 -12.76 7.83 -33.51
CA ILE A 276 -14.12 7.25 -33.51
C ILE A 276 -15.26 8.23 -33.14
N CYS A 277 -15.00 9.39 -32.52
CA CYS A 277 -16.09 10.32 -32.19
C CYS A 277 -15.88 11.68 -32.87
N GLY A 278 -16.50 11.87 -34.04
CA GLY A 278 -16.46 13.10 -34.84
C GLY A 278 -17.12 14.30 -34.16
N CYS A 279 -16.50 14.83 -33.10
CA CYS A 279 -16.97 16.00 -32.37
C CYS A 279 -15.99 17.17 -32.61
N GLN A 280 -16.22 17.96 -33.65
CA GLN A 280 -15.56 19.26 -33.82
C GLN A 280 -16.01 20.20 -32.69
N GLN A 281 -15.12 20.55 -31.76
CA GLN A 281 -15.33 21.70 -30.90
C GLN A 281 -14.17 22.70 -30.98
N ARG A 282 -14.54 23.85 -31.54
CA ARG A 282 -13.89 25.16 -31.60
C ARG A 282 -12.92 25.44 -30.45
N LEU A 283 -11.69 25.83 -30.81
CA LEU A 283 -10.76 26.57 -29.97
C LEU A 283 -11.41 27.90 -29.56
N ALA A 284 -11.58 28.12 -28.26
CA ALA A 284 -11.88 29.43 -27.71
C ALA A 284 -10.58 30.03 -27.19
N GLU A 285 -10.00 30.96 -27.94
CA GLU A 285 -8.88 31.78 -27.49
C GLU A 285 -9.42 32.83 -26.51
N GLY A 286 -9.14 32.65 -25.22
CA GLY A 286 -9.45 33.62 -24.18
C GLY A 286 -8.16 34.13 -23.55
N SER A 287 -7.71 35.32 -23.94
CA SER A 287 -6.61 36.04 -23.28
C SER A 287 -7.14 36.74 -22.03
N LEU A 288 -6.70 36.34 -20.84
CA LEU A 288 -6.85 37.11 -19.60
C LEU A 288 -5.55 37.87 -19.33
N SER A 289 -5.59 39.17 -19.56
CA SER A 289 -4.59 40.13 -19.09
C SER A 289 -4.86 40.42 -17.61
N ILE A 290 -3.87 40.18 -16.74
CA ILE A 290 -3.86 40.72 -15.38
C ILE A 290 -2.72 41.74 -15.37
N ALA A 291 -3.07 43.02 -15.25
CA ALA A 291 -2.13 44.12 -15.15
C ALA A 291 -1.85 44.45 -13.68
N GLY A 292 -0.57 44.67 -13.36
CA GLY A 292 -0.05 45.56 -12.31
C GLY A 292 -0.20 45.12 -10.88
#